data_AF-A0A519KWW9-F1
#
_entry.id   AF-A0A519KWW9-F1
#
_cell.length_a   1.000
_cell.length_b   1.000
_cell.length_c   1.000
_cell.angle_alpha   90.00
_cell.angle_beta   90.00
_cell.angle_gamma   90.00
#
_symmetry.space_group_name_H-M   'P 1'
#
loop_
_entity.id
_entity.type
_entity.pdbx_description
1 polymer ?
#
loop_
_entity_poly.entity_id
_entity_poly.type
_entity_poly.pdbx_seq_one_letter_code
_entity_poly.pdbx_strand_id
1 'polypeptide(L)'
;MNIVILLGVIITLATGIPVLLQILKGHPRGLIICFFAEMWERFSFYGMRGLLIFYLTQHFLFPDAQASGQYGTYGSLVYLLPLIGGIVADRYIGTRKAVMFGAILLVMGHGLMAFEGRPATQSLTFGGETYAVQVEGRGDTRQTQVVIDGTPYAFSEGEQGLTIEGLPPTTTVPAVVAPGEFANGVVRDQNGNVWLTINITAVLLQEQILHFWVEVLCMELAL
;
A
#
# COMPACT_ATOMS: atom_id res chain seq x y z
N MET A 1 -7.01 -28.79 9.01
CA MET A 1 -6.79 -27.93 7.82
C MET A 1 -8.03 -28.00 6.97
N ASN A 2 -8.60 -26.87 6.55
CA ASN A 2 -9.84 -26.83 5.77
C ASN A 2 -9.67 -27.62 4.45
N ILE A 3 -10.65 -28.43 4.03
CA ILE A 3 -10.50 -29.33 2.86
C ILE A 3 -10.16 -28.58 1.57
N VAL A 4 -10.63 -27.33 1.48
CA VAL A 4 -10.32 -26.38 0.41
C VAL A 4 -8.82 -26.03 0.38
N ILE A 5 -8.22 -25.79 1.56
CA ILE A 5 -6.79 -25.48 1.67
C ILE A 5 -5.96 -26.70 1.25
N LEU A 6 -6.37 -27.90 1.67
CA LEU A 6 -5.70 -29.15 1.29
C LEU A 6 -5.73 -29.36 -0.24
N LEU A 7 -6.90 -29.21 -0.87
CA LEU A 7 -7.05 -29.30 -2.32
C LEU A 7 -6.21 -28.25 -3.06
N GLY A 8 -6.20 -27.01 -2.58
CA GLY A 8 -5.37 -25.94 -3.13
C GLY A 8 -3.89 -26.30 -3.13
N VAL A 9 -3.37 -26.75 -1.99
CA VAL A 9 -1.96 -27.17 -1.87
C VAL A 9 -1.64 -28.35 -2.79
N ILE A 10 -2.51 -29.35 -2.88
CA ILE A 10 -2.32 -30.51 -3.76
C ILE A 10 -2.24 -30.06 -5.22
N ILE A 11 -3.15 -29.19 -5.67
CA ILE A 11 -3.16 -28.68 -7.05
C ILE A 11 -1.88 -27.88 -7.32
N THR A 12 -1.48 -26.98 -6.41
CA THR A 12 -0.25 -26.19 -6.54
C THR A 12 0.99 -27.07 -6.63
N LEU A 13 1.09 -28.14 -5.84
CA LEU A 13 2.22 -29.07 -5.90
C LEU A 13 2.18 -29.90 -7.20
N ALA A 14 1.00 -30.38 -7.59
CA ALA A 14 0.82 -31.19 -8.79
C ALA A 14 1.14 -30.42 -10.07
N THR A 15 0.91 -29.11 -10.12
CA THR A 15 1.24 -28.26 -11.28
C THR A 15 2.62 -27.61 -11.17
N GLY A 16 3.04 -27.19 -9.97
CA GLY A 16 4.28 -26.47 -9.75
C GLY A 16 5.53 -27.34 -9.81
N ILE A 17 5.49 -28.55 -9.25
CA ILE A 17 6.66 -29.45 -9.21
C ILE A 17 7.12 -29.86 -10.62
N PRO A 18 6.24 -30.29 -11.54
CA PRO A 18 6.66 -30.64 -12.90
C PRO A 18 7.30 -29.46 -13.66
N VAL A 19 6.74 -28.26 -13.52
CA VAL A 19 7.26 -27.04 -14.16
C VAL A 19 8.65 -26.70 -13.63
N LEU A 20 8.84 -26.74 -12.31
CA LEU A 20 10.15 -26.47 -11.70
C LEU A 20 11.21 -27.49 -12.14
N LEU A 21 10.85 -28.78 -12.22
CA LEU A 21 11.76 -29.83 -12.68
C LEU A 21 12.14 -29.68 -14.17
N GLN A 22 11.23 -29.19 -15.01
CA GLN A 22 11.50 -28.90 -16.43
C GLN A 22 12.49 -27.74 -16.58
N ILE A 23 12.27 -26.64 -15.85
CA ILE A 23 13.16 -25.47 -15.84
C ILE A 23 14.60 -25.86 -15.46
N LEU A 24 14.76 -26.74 -14.47
CA LEU A 24 16.07 -27.14 -13.95
C LEU A 24 16.84 -28.12 -14.84
N LYS A 25 16.18 -28.93 -15.67
CA LYS A 25 16.81 -30.05 -16.40
C LYS A 25 17.11 -29.78 -17.87
N GLY A 26 16.42 -28.83 -18.52
CA GLY A 26 16.46 -28.67 -19.98
C GLY A 26 16.94 -27.31 -20.51
N HIS A 27 17.17 -26.33 -19.64
CA HIS A 27 17.35 -24.93 -20.05
C HIS A 27 18.70 -24.32 -19.64
N PRO A 28 19.20 -23.32 -20.38
CA PRO A 28 20.42 -22.62 -20.04
C PRO A 28 20.30 -21.92 -18.69
N ARG A 29 21.41 -21.87 -17.93
CA ARG A 29 21.44 -21.31 -16.56
C ARG A 29 20.98 -19.85 -16.49
N GLY A 30 21.15 -19.08 -17.56
CA GLY A 30 20.66 -17.69 -17.66
C GLY A 30 19.14 -17.60 -17.58
N LEU A 31 18.41 -18.55 -18.18
CA LEU A 31 16.95 -18.57 -18.17
C LEU A 31 16.39 -18.76 -16.75
N ILE A 32 17.06 -19.56 -15.91
CA ILE A 32 16.64 -19.78 -14.52
C ILE A 32 16.70 -18.48 -13.72
N ILE A 33 17.80 -17.73 -13.88
CA ILE A 33 17.99 -16.43 -13.21
C ILE A 33 16.90 -15.45 -13.66
N CYS A 34 16.65 -15.42 -14.96
CA CYS A 34 15.61 -14.60 -15.57
C CYS A 34 14.20 -14.92 -15.08
N PHE A 35 13.86 -16.20 -15.05
CA PHE A 35 12.56 -16.66 -14.56
C PHE A 35 12.31 -16.20 -13.12
N PHE A 36 13.28 -16.41 -12.21
CA PHE A 36 13.10 -15.99 -10.83
C PHE A 36 13.12 -14.48 -10.66
N ALA A 37 13.93 -13.76 -11.44
CA ALA A 37 13.92 -12.30 -11.44
C ALA A 37 12.57 -11.75 -11.87
N GLU A 38 12.00 -12.26 -12.97
CA GLU A 38 10.68 -11.86 -13.46
C GLU A 38 9.56 -12.26 -12.50
N MET A 39 9.61 -13.47 -11.93
CA MET A 39 8.62 -13.94 -10.95
C MET A 39 8.56 -13.03 -9.71
N TRP A 40 9.72 -12.66 -9.17
CA TRP A 40 9.79 -11.78 -8.00
C TRP A 40 9.38 -10.34 -8.31
N GLU A 41 9.72 -9.84 -9.49
CA GLU A 41 9.28 -8.53 -9.96
C GLU A 41 7.74 -8.49 -10.06
N ARG A 42 7.13 -9.45 -10.74
CA ARG A 42 5.66 -9.53 -10.86
C ARG A 42 4.99 -9.71 -9.51
N PHE A 43 5.56 -10.52 -8.62
CA PHE A 43 5.04 -10.69 -7.27
C PHE A 43 5.03 -9.36 -6.51
N SER A 44 6.13 -8.59 -6.56
CA SER A 44 6.23 -7.27 -5.94
C SER A 44 5.20 -6.30 -6.53
N PHE A 45 5.14 -6.21 -7.86
CA PHE A 45 4.26 -5.28 -8.57
C PHE A 45 2.78 -5.54 -8.27
N TYR A 46 2.32 -6.80 -8.39
CA TYR A 46 0.93 -7.14 -8.11
C TYR A 46 0.61 -7.08 -6.60
N GLY A 47 1.57 -7.42 -5.74
CA GLY A 47 1.42 -7.30 -4.29
C GLY A 47 1.22 -5.85 -3.87
N MET A 48 2.09 -4.95 -4.34
CA MET A 48 1.99 -3.53 -4.06
C MET A 48 0.72 -2.94 -4.67
N ARG A 49 0.40 -3.23 -5.93
CA ARG A 49 -0.84 -2.76 -6.57
C ARG A 49 -2.12 -3.24 -5.85
N GLY A 50 -2.11 -4.45 -5.30
CA GLY A 50 -3.23 -4.99 -4.54
C GLY A 50 -3.42 -4.34 -3.18
N LEU A 51 -2.32 -4.04 -2.48
CA LEU A 51 -2.36 -3.44 -1.13
C LEU A 51 -2.46 -1.91 -1.16
N LEU A 52 -1.98 -1.26 -2.21
CA LEU A 52 -1.89 0.20 -2.32
C LEU A 52 -3.24 0.89 -2.14
N ILE A 53 -4.31 0.35 -2.72
CA ILE A 53 -5.65 0.94 -2.58
C ILE A 53 -6.17 0.87 -1.14
N PHE A 54 -5.93 -0.26 -0.45
CA PHE A 54 -6.26 -0.41 0.96
C PHE A 54 -5.42 0.53 1.81
N TYR A 55 -4.16 0.72 1.46
CA TYR A 55 -3.27 1.61 2.19
C TYR A 55 -3.72 3.08 2.07
N LEU A 56 -4.06 3.55 0.86
CA LEU A 56 -4.58 4.91 0.64
C LEU A 56 -5.92 5.15 1.35
N THR A 57 -6.81 4.16 1.38
CA THR A 57 -8.17 4.31 1.93
C THR A 57 -8.26 4.02 3.44
N GLN A 58 -7.46 3.09 3.97
CA GLN A 58 -7.52 2.68 5.38
C GLN A 58 -6.49 3.38 6.25
N HIS A 59 -5.26 3.61 5.74
CA HIS A 59 -4.19 4.24 6.52
C HIS A 59 -4.21 5.77 6.38
N PHE A 60 -4.48 6.29 5.18
CA PHE A 60 -4.53 7.75 4.92
C PHE A 60 -5.94 8.33 4.89
N LEU A 61 -6.96 7.47 4.94
CA LEU A 61 -8.36 7.84 4.90
C LEU A 61 -8.66 8.80 3.73
N PHE A 62 -8.03 8.58 2.57
CA PHE A 62 -8.31 9.40 1.39
C PHE A 62 -9.72 9.11 0.86
N PRO A 63 -10.43 10.12 0.34
CA PRO A 63 -11.67 9.92 -0.39
C PRO A 63 -11.45 9.00 -1.60
N ASP A 64 -12.44 8.16 -1.92
CA ASP A 64 -12.35 7.18 -3.02
C ASP A 64 -11.95 7.81 -4.36
N ALA A 65 -12.47 9.01 -4.66
CA ALA A 65 -12.12 9.75 -5.88
C ALA A 65 -10.63 10.12 -5.93
N GLN A 66 -10.04 10.51 -4.79
CA GLN A 66 -8.62 10.85 -4.71
C GLN A 66 -7.76 9.59 -4.77
N ALA A 67 -8.13 8.55 -4.03
CA ALA A 67 -7.41 7.28 -4.01
C ALA A 67 -7.41 6.60 -5.40
N SER A 68 -8.56 6.59 -6.08
CA SER A 68 -8.68 6.06 -7.44
C SER A 68 -7.97 6.92 -8.48
N GLY A 69 -8.00 8.25 -8.36
CA GLY A 69 -7.24 9.14 -9.22
C GLY A 69 -5.74 8.87 -9.11
N GLN A 70 -5.23 8.77 -7.89
CA GLN A 70 -3.83 8.45 -7.62
C GLN A 70 -3.46 7.06 -8.18
N TYR A 71 -4.31 6.06 -7.94
CA TYR A 71 -4.15 4.71 -8.49
C TYR A 71 -4.12 4.69 -10.04
N GLY A 72 -4.96 5.48 -10.69
CA GLY A 72 -5.00 5.61 -12.15
C GLY A 72 -3.76 6.30 -12.72
N THR A 73 -3.29 7.37 -12.08
CA THR A 73 -2.03 8.04 -12.42
C THR A 73 -0.85 7.07 -12.30
N TYR A 74 -0.83 6.24 -11.25
CA TYR A 74 0.17 5.18 -11.12
C TYR A 74 0.09 4.19 -12.27
N GLY A 75 -1.10 3.65 -12.57
CA GLY A 75 -1.29 2.71 -13.66
C GLY A 75 -0.87 3.25 -15.03
N SER A 76 -0.98 4.55 -15.27
CA SER A 76 -0.58 5.17 -16.55
C SER A 76 0.92 5.45 -16.63
N LEU A 77 1.56 5.88 -15.53
CA LEU A 77 3.01 6.02 -15.44
C LEU A 77 3.74 4.68 -15.66
N VAL A 78 3.15 3.59 -15.15
CA VAL A 78 3.62 2.20 -15.34
C VAL A 78 3.82 1.86 -16.82
N TYR A 79 2.89 2.26 -17.68
CA TYR A 79 3.03 1.98 -19.12
C TYR A 79 3.90 3.00 -19.87
N LEU A 80 4.11 4.19 -19.32
CA LEU A 80 4.84 5.27 -20.00
C LEU A 80 6.35 5.25 -19.70
N LEU A 81 6.74 5.00 -18.45
CA LEU A 81 8.14 5.07 -18.00
C LEU A 81 9.07 4.03 -18.64
N PRO A 82 8.65 2.78 -18.91
CA PRO A 82 9.46 1.81 -19.63
C PRO A 82 9.97 2.32 -20.98
N LEU A 83 9.11 3.06 -21.72
CA LEU A 83 9.48 3.66 -23.00
C LEU A 83 10.64 4.64 -22.86
N ILE A 84 10.59 5.50 -21.84
CA ILE A 84 11.66 6.48 -21.55
C ILE A 84 12.92 5.75 -21.07
N GLY A 85 12.75 4.75 -20.19
CA GLY A 85 13.84 3.92 -19.68
C GLY A 85 14.63 3.24 -20.80
N GLY A 86 13.96 2.67 -21.79
CA GLY A 86 14.60 2.05 -22.94
C GLY A 86 15.38 3.03 -23.82
N ILE A 87 14.82 4.21 -24.09
CA ILE A 87 15.54 5.23 -24.86
C ILE A 87 16.83 5.66 -24.14
N VAL A 88 16.77 5.78 -22.80
CA VAL A 88 17.95 6.11 -21.99
C VAL A 88 18.96 4.96 -21.99
N ALA A 89 18.48 3.71 -21.98
CA ALA A 89 19.29 2.51 -22.09
C ALA A 89 20.16 2.48 -23.32
N ASP A 90 19.50 2.60 -24.46
CA ASP A 90 20.08 2.35 -25.76
C ASP A 90 21.07 3.45 -26.11
N ARG A 91 20.85 4.67 -25.60
CA ARG A 91 21.61 5.86 -26.00
C ARG A 91 22.72 6.27 -25.04
N TYR A 92 22.58 6.02 -23.74
CA TYR A 92 23.49 6.62 -22.74
C TYR A 92 24.18 5.62 -21.82
N ILE A 93 23.46 4.61 -21.29
CA ILE A 93 23.95 3.84 -20.13
C ILE A 93 24.38 2.42 -20.51
N GLY A 94 23.75 1.83 -21.52
CA GLY A 94 23.89 0.43 -21.90
C GLY A 94 23.05 -0.50 -21.01
N THR A 95 22.53 -1.57 -21.63
CA THR A 95 21.60 -2.56 -21.07
C THR A 95 22.02 -3.05 -19.69
N ARG A 96 23.22 -3.61 -19.57
CA ARG A 96 23.71 -4.24 -18.34
C ARG A 96 23.82 -3.31 -17.13
N LYS A 97 24.23 -2.05 -17.35
CA LYS A 97 24.46 -1.09 -16.25
C LYS A 97 23.15 -0.56 -15.69
N ALA A 98 22.15 -0.37 -16.52
CA ALA A 98 20.90 0.17 -16.01
C ALA A 98 19.88 -0.86 -15.54
N VAL A 99 20.08 -2.16 -15.84
CA VAL A 99 19.51 -3.23 -15.00
C VAL A 99 19.99 -3.10 -13.55
N MET A 100 21.31 -2.98 -13.34
CA MET A 100 21.88 -2.85 -11.99
C MET A 100 21.38 -1.58 -11.29
N PHE A 101 21.27 -0.48 -12.03
CA PHE A 101 20.72 0.77 -11.51
C PHE A 101 19.25 0.61 -11.10
N GLY A 102 18.42 -0.01 -11.94
CA GLY A 102 17.03 -0.34 -11.62
C GLY A 102 16.90 -1.22 -10.39
N ALA A 103 17.79 -2.21 -10.23
CA ALA A 103 17.73 -3.16 -9.10
C ALA A 103 18.05 -2.48 -7.77
N ILE A 104 19.09 -1.63 -7.74
CA ILE A 104 19.44 -0.83 -6.56
C ILE A 104 18.30 0.13 -6.20
N LEU A 105 17.75 0.79 -7.23
CA LEU A 105 16.61 1.67 -7.08
C LEU A 105 15.41 0.92 -6.46
N LEU A 106 15.04 -0.26 -6.96
CA LEU A 106 13.91 -1.04 -6.44
C LEU A 106 14.07 -1.37 -4.95
N VAL A 107 15.25 -1.83 -4.55
CA VAL A 107 15.54 -2.15 -3.13
C VAL A 107 15.48 -0.89 -2.27
N MET A 108 15.99 0.23 -2.76
CA MET A 108 15.93 1.51 -2.06
C MET A 108 14.49 1.99 -1.88
N GLY A 109 13.64 1.93 -2.92
CA GLY A 109 12.23 2.31 -2.81
C GLY A 109 11.49 1.50 -1.77
N HIS A 110 11.57 0.18 -1.87
CA HIS A 110 10.93 -0.71 -0.91
C HIS A 110 11.46 -0.49 0.52
N GLY A 111 12.77 -0.24 0.66
CA GLY A 111 13.36 0.12 1.94
C GLY A 111 12.83 1.45 2.49
N LEU A 112 12.56 2.43 1.64
CA LEU A 112 12.02 3.71 2.06
C LEU A 112 10.54 3.63 2.45
N MET A 113 9.74 2.73 1.84
CA MET A 113 8.36 2.48 2.28
C MET A 113 8.27 1.94 3.71
N ALA A 114 9.34 1.37 4.26
CA ALA A 114 9.37 0.97 5.67
C ALA A 114 9.31 2.17 6.63
N PHE A 115 9.61 3.38 6.16
CA PHE A 115 9.58 4.61 6.96
C PHE A 115 8.31 5.41 6.62
N GLU A 116 7.19 5.08 7.27
CA GLU A 116 5.95 5.84 7.13
C GLU A 116 5.74 6.84 8.29
N GLY A 117 5.00 7.91 8.01
CA GLY A 117 4.55 8.88 9.00
C GLY A 117 3.42 8.32 9.89
N ARG A 118 2.88 9.14 10.78
CA ARG A 118 1.77 8.70 11.65
C ARG A 118 0.51 8.44 10.80
N PRO A 119 -0.25 7.35 11.08
CA PRO A 119 -1.47 7.05 10.35
C PRO A 119 -2.49 8.18 10.48
N ALA A 120 -3.26 8.41 9.42
CA ALA A 120 -4.38 9.34 9.48
C ALA A 120 -5.41 8.83 10.48
N THR A 121 -5.91 9.73 11.32
CA THR A 121 -6.90 9.39 12.33
C THR A 121 -8.19 10.14 12.01
N GLN A 122 -9.33 9.44 12.12
CA GLN A 122 -10.63 10.11 12.03
C GLN A 122 -10.75 11.09 13.20
N SER A 123 -11.40 12.22 13.01
CA SER A 123 -11.57 13.22 14.05
C SER A 123 -13.01 13.66 14.19
N LEU A 124 -13.46 13.84 15.42
CA LEU A 124 -14.75 14.41 15.76
C LEU A 124 -14.52 15.83 16.26
N THR A 125 -15.14 16.80 15.61
CA THR A 125 -15.09 18.20 16.06
C THR A 125 -16.43 18.57 16.66
N PHE A 126 -16.45 18.98 17.92
CA PHE A 126 -17.64 19.50 18.60
C PHE A 126 -17.21 20.50 19.67
N GLY A 127 -18.05 21.50 19.96
CA GLY A 127 -17.72 22.56 20.93
C GLY A 127 -16.50 23.41 20.57
N GLY A 128 -16.09 23.42 19.29
CA GLY A 128 -14.92 24.17 18.79
C GLY A 128 -13.57 23.44 18.93
N GLU A 129 -13.54 22.26 19.55
CA GLU A 129 -12.33 21.44 19.74
C GLU A 129 -12.38 20.18 18.86
N THR A 130 -11.21 19.71 18.42
CA THR A 130 -11.08 18.52 17.54
C THR A 130 -10.48 17.35 18.33
N TYR A 131 -11.25 16.27 18.44
CA TYR A 131 -10.86 15.07 19.16
C TYR A 131 -10.52 13.94 18.18
N ALA A 132 -9.47 13.18 18.49
CA ALA A 132 -9.08 12.03 17.68
C ALA A 132 -9.98 10.82 17.97
N VAL A 133 -10.45 10.16 16.93
CA VAL A 133 -11.24 8.92 16.99
C VAL A 133 -10.30 7.74 16.77
N GLN A 134 -10.10 6.95 17.82
CA GLN A 134 -9.40 5.68 17.73
C GLN A 134 -10.39 4.56 17.43
N VAL A 135 -10.03 3.70 16.49
CA VAL A 135 -10.79 2.51 16.16
C VAL A 135 -10.06 1.33 16.78
N GLU A 136 -10.68 0.67 17.75
CA GLU A 136 -10.14 -0.51 18.40
C GLU A 136 -10.92 -1.75 17.94
N GLY A 137 -10.20 -2.82 17.56
CA GLY A 137 -10.80 -4.07 17.05
C GLY A 137 -10.87 -4.20 15.53
N ARG A 138 -11.34 -5.36 15.04
CA ARG A 138 -11.43 -5.70 13.60
C ARG A 138 -12.69 -6.53 13.33
N GLY A 139 -13.42 -6.22 12.27
CA GLY A 139 -14.67 -6.93 11.93
C GLY A 139 -15.80 -6.57 12.90
N ASP A 140 -16.52 -7.58 13.40
CA ASP A 140 -17.67 -7.39 14.31
C ASP A 140 -17.28 -6.81 15.68
N THR A 141 -16.00 -6.80 16.04
CA THR A 141 -15.51 -6.20 17.30
C THR A 141 -15.01 -4.77 17.14
N ARG A 142 -15.23 -4.15 15.98
CA ARG A 142 -14.79 -2.77 15.69
C ARG A 142 -15.58 -1.78 16.55
N GLN A 143 -14.91 -1.16 17.52
CA GLN A 143 -15.46 -0.09 18.34
C GLN A 143 -14.76 1.23 18.02
N THR A 144 -15.53 2.28 17.79
CA THR A 144 -15.04 3.64 17.59
C THR A 144 -15.08 4.38 18.92
N GLN A 145 -13.92 4.83 19.39
CA GLN A 145 -13.76 5.53 20.66
C GLN A 145 -13.18 6.92 20.39
N VAL A 146 -13.70 7.95 21.06
CA VAL A 146 -13.19 9.32 20.97
C VAL A 146 -12.21 9.56 22.12
N VAL A 147 -11.03 10.12 21.82
CA VAL A 147 -10.01 10.39 22.83
C VAL A 147 -10.15 11.81 23.35
N ILE A 148 -10.47 11.94 24.65
CA ILE A 148 -10.59 13.22 25.36
C ILE A 148 -9.55 13.21 26.48
N ASP A 149 -8.69 14.22 26.52
CA ASP A 149 -7.58 14.34 27.48
C ASP A 149 -6.68 13.08 27.57
N GLY A 150 -6.51 12.36 26.45
CA GLY A 150 -5.71 11.15 26.37
C GLY A 150 -6.42 9.86 26.83
N THR A 151 -7.67 9.95 27.26
CA THR A 151 -8.49 8.79 27.65
C THR A 151 -9.51 8.48 26.55
N PRO A 152 -9.62 7.23 26.08
CA PRO A 152 -10.59 6.87 25.07
C PRO A 152 -11.97 6.61 25.70
N TYR A 153 -13.01 7.17 25.09
CA TYR A 153 -14.40 7.04 25.51
C TYR A 153 -15.24 6.48 24.36
N ALA A 154 -16.09 5.50 24.65
CA ALA A 154 -17.04 5.00 23.67
C ALA A 154 -18.08 6.08 23.36
N PHE A 155 -18.47 6.20 22.09
CA PHE A 155 -19.55 7.08 21.69
C PHE A 155 -20.54 6.34 20.78
N SER A 156 -21.80 6.73 20.86
CA SER A 156 -22.87 6.22 20.01
C SER A 156 -23.64 7.38 19.38
N GLU A 157 -23.95 7.23 18.08
CA GLU A 157 -24.84 8.15 17.37
C GLU A 157 -26.28 7.64 17.51
N GLY A 158 -27.14 8.44 18.15
CA GLY A 158 -28.57 8.15 18.33
C GLY A 158 -29.45 9.29 17.81
N GLU A 159 -30.78 9.15 17.97
CA GLU A 159 -31.75 10.17 17.53
C GLU A 159 -31.55 11.54 18.20
N GLN A 160 -30.95 11.56 19.39
CA GLN A 160 -30.67 12.77 20.16
C GLN A 160 -29.29 13.39 19.85
N GLY A 161 -28.53 12.80 18.94
CA GLY A 161 -27.18 13.22 18.57
C GLY A 161 -26.09 12.27 19.06
N LEU A 162 -24.87 12.78 19.22
CA LEU A 162 -23.69 12.00 19.58
C LEU A 162 -23.58 11.92 21.11
N THR A 163 -23.75 10.72 21.66
CA THR A 163 -23.66 10.45 23.10
C THR A 163 -22.31 9.85 23.42
N ILE A 164 -21.57 10.44 24.35
CA ILE A 164 -20.26 9.95 24.80
C ILE A 164 -20.42 9.34 26.18
N GLU A 165 -20.08 8.07 26.32
CA GLU A 165 -20.29 7.30 27.54
C GLU A 165 -19.12 7.45 28.51
N GLY A 166 -19.43 7.60 29.81
CA GLY A 166 -18.42 7.53 30.87
C GLY A 166 -17.57 8.79 31.06
N LEU A 167 -17.97 9.95 30.53
CA LEU A 167 -17.28 11.21 30.82
C LEU A 167 -17.30 11.54 32.32
N PRO A 168 -16.15 11.91 32.91
CA PRO A 168 -16.12 12.41 34.27
C PRO A 168 -16.83 13.77 34.35
N PRO A 169 -17.49 14.10 35.48
CA PRO A 169 -18.20 15.37 35.63
C PRO A 169 -17.30 16.62 35.61
N THR A 170 -15.98 16.44 35.55
CA THR A 170 -14.96 17.50 35.51
C THR A 170 -14.61 17.97 34.10
N THR A 171 -15.04 17.27 33.05
CA THR A 171 -14.73 17.65 31.67
C THR A 171 -15.68 18.75 31.18
N THR A 172 -15.15 19.73 30.45
CA THR A 172 -15.91 20.81 29.80
C THR A 172 -16.71 20.35 28.57
N VAL A 173 -16.57 19.09 28.18
CA VAL A 173 -17.25 18.48 27.04
C VAL A 173 -18.66 18.01 27.44
N PRO A 174 -19.71 18.37 26.68
CA PRO A 174 -21.07 17.87 26.93
C PRO A 174 -21.17 16.36 26.64
N ALA A 175 -21.87 15.63 27.50
CA ALA A 175 -22.08 14.18 27.37
C ALA A 175 -22.97 13.80 26.18
N VAL A 176 -23.82 14.72 25.72
CA VAL A 176 -24.66 14.57 24.52
C VAL A 176 -24.46 15.81 23.66
N VAL A 177 -24.02 15.61 22.42
CA VAL A 177 -23.83 16.66 21.41
C VAL A 177 -24.99 16.61 20.44
N ALA A 178 -25.69 17.73 20.25
CA ALA A 178 -26.89 17.76 19.41
C ALA A 178 -26.56 17.50 17.92
N PRO A 179 -27.52 16.96 17.13
CA PRO A 179 -27.35 16.78 15.70
C PRO A 179 -26.98 18.11 15.02
N GLY A 180 -25.86 18.11 14.28
CA GLY A 180 -25.36 19.30 13.58
C GLY A 180 -24.34 20.14 14.38
N GLU A 181 -24.14 19.86 15.67
CA GLU A 181 -23.07 20.49 16.48
C GLU A 181 -21.76 19.70 16.46
N PHE A 182 -21.76 18.51 15.83
CA PHE A 182 -20.58 17.71 15.59
C PHE A 182 -20.27 17.63 14.08
N ALA A 183 -18.98 17.63 13.76
CA ALA A 183 -18.48 17.45 12.40
C ALA A 183 -17.41 16.36 12.36
N ASN A 184 -17.60 15.41 11.44
CA ASN A 184 -16.61 14.38 11.14
C ASN A 184 -15.52 14.96 10.24
N GLY A 185 -14.27 14.71 10.60
CA GLY A 185 -13.08 15.13 9.87
C GLY A 185 -12.01 14.05 9.85
N VAL A 186 -10.89 14.37 9.23
CA VAL A 186 -9.70 13.53 9.23
C VAL A 186 -8.51 14.41 9.55
N VAL A 187 -7.82 14.09 10.64
CA VAL A 187 -6.53 14.70 10.96
C VAL A 187 -5.46 13.88 10.25
N ARG A 188 -4.72 14.53 9.36
CA ARG A 188 -3.63 13.93 8.61
C ARG A 188 -2.32 14.64 8.97
N ASP A 189 -1.27 13.87 9.17
CA ASP A 189 0.09 14.42 9.20
C ASP A 189 0.47 14.85 7.78
N GLN A 190 0.42 16.15 7.50
CA GLN A 190 0.71 16.67 6.15
C GLN A 190 2.13 16.31 5.70
N ASN A 191 3.10 16.25 6.63
CA ASN A 191 4.48 15.91 6.30
C ASN A 191 4.61 14.41 5.99
N GLY A 192 3.97 13.56 6.79
CA GLY A 192 3.88 12.12 6.54
C GLY A 192 3.20 11.78 5.20
N ASN A 193 2.11 12.48 4.87
CA ASN A 193 1.39 12.31 3.59
C ASN A 193 2.27 12.62 2.38
N VAL A 194 2.99 13.75 2.40
CA VAL A 194 3.86 14.16 1.29
C VAL A 194 5.02 13.19 1.15
N TRP A 195 5.64 12.81 2.27
CA TRP A 195 6.76 11.87 2.29
C TRP A 195 6.34 10.52 1.70
N LEU A 196 5.19 10.00 2.10
CA LEU A 196 4.68 8.77 1.54
C LEU A 196 4.37 8.88 0.05
N THR A 197 3.66 9.94 -0.37
CA THR A 197 3.28 10.09 -1.78
C THR A 197 4.51 10.11 -2.68
N ILE A 198 5.58 10.77 -2.23
CA ILE A 198 6.89 10.76 -2.91
C ILE A 198 7.47 9.34 -2.93
N ASN A 199 7.46 8.62 -1.80
CA ASN A 199 8.06 7.30 -1.72
C ASN A 199 7.30 6.23 -2.50
N ILE A 200 5.97 6.20 -2.44
CA ILE A 200 5.14 5.35 -3.29
C ILE A 200 5.44 5.63 -4.76
N THR A 201 5.48 6.92 -5.14
CA THR A 201 5.78 7.32 -6.53
C THR A 201 7.21 6.94 -6.91
N ALA A 202 8.18 7.03 -6.00
CA ALA A 202 9.57 6.63 -6.23
C ALA A 202 9.69 5.11 -6.40
N VAL A 203 9.14 4.31 -5.48
CA VAL A 203 9.09 2.84 -5.59
C VAL A 203 8.49 2.43 -6.92
N LEU A 204 7.37 3.04 -7.29
CA LEU A 204 6.70 2.78 -8.54
C LEU A 204 7.59 3.13 -9.73
N LEU A 205 8.20 4.31 -9.76
CA LEU A 205 9.17 4.70 -10.79
C LEU A 205 10.30 3.65 -10.93
N GLN A 206 10.71 3.05 -9.83
CA GLN A 206 11.83 2.11 -9.78
C GLN A 206 11.44 0.70 -10.21
N GLU A 207 10.25 0.20 -9.84
CA GLU A 207 9.75 -1.08 -10.33
C GLU A 207 9.65 -1.09 -11.87
N GLN A 208 9.25 0.03 -12.48
CA GLN A 208 9.12 0.13 -13.94
C GLN A 208 10.45 0.15 -14.68
N ILE A 209 11.44 0.81 -14.09
CA ILE A 209 12.83 0.77 -14.56
C ILE A 209 13.42 -0.62 -14.32
N LEU A 210 12.95 -1.42 -13.36
CA LEU A 210 13.45 -2.79 -13.27
C LEU A 210 12.77 -3.73 -14.27
N HIS A 211 11.44 -3.63 -14.43
CA HIS A 211 10.66 -4.51 -15.31
C HIS A 211 11.18 -4.48 -16.76
N PHE A 212 11.30 -3.29 -17.34
CA PHE A 212 11.80 -3.13 -18.71
C PHE A 212 13.20 -3.73 -18.89
N TRP A 213 14.04 -3.57 -17.88
CA TRP A 213 15.44 -3.95 -17.97
C TRP A 213 15.66 -5.43 -17.68
N VAL A 214 14.85 -6.04 -16.82
CA VAL A 214 14.79 -7.50 -16.66
C VAL A 214 14.38 -8.16 -17.98
N GLU A 215 13.37 -7.64 -18.68
CA GLU A 215 12.98 -8.14 -20.02
C GLU A 215 14.14 -8.03 -21.02
N VAL A 216 14.81 -6.88 -21.10
CA VAL A 216 15.95 -6.66 -22.01
C VAL A 216 17.15 -7.57 -21.66
N LEU A 217 17.50 -7.69 -20.38
CA LEU A 217 18.57 -8.58 -19.92
C LEU A 217 18.26 -10.04 -20.24
N CYS A 218 17.00 -10.45 -20.07
CA CYS A 218 16.59 -11.81 -20.35
C CYS A 218 16.56 -12.13 -21.83
N MET A 219 16.30 -11.13 -22.68
CA MET A 219 16.47 -11.26 -24.12
C MET A 219 17.95 -11.41 -24.51
N GLU A 220 18.86 -10.66 -23.88
CA GLU A 220 20.31 -10.81 -24.07
C GLU A 220 20.88 -12.14 -23.54
N LEU A 221 20.37 -12.66 -22.42
CA LEU A 221 20.84 -13.92 -21.82
C LEU A 221 20.20 -15.17 -22.45
N ALA A 222 19.11 -15.01 -23.20
CA ALA A 222 18.43 -16.08 -23.92
C ALA A 222 18.94 -16.26 -25.36
N LEU A 223 19.66 -15.28 -25.90
CA LEU A 223 20.40 -15.36 -27.18
C LEU A 223 21.80 -15.95 -26.99
#